data_AF-A0A821Z8N8-F1
#
_entry.id   AF-A0A821Z8N8-F1
#
_cell.length_a   1.000
_cell.length_b   1.000
_cell.length_c   1.000
_cell.angle_alpha   90.00
_cell.angle_beta   90.00
_cell.angle_gamma   90.00
#
_symmetry.space_group_name_H-M   'P 1'
#
loop_
_entity.id
_entity.type
_entity.pdbx_description
1 polymer ?
#
loop_
_entity_poly.entity_id
_entity_poly.type
_entity_poly.pdbx_seq_one_letter_code
_entity_poly.pdbx_strand_id
1 'polypeptide(L)'
;MFSNNNATTTQLIVNDYFTWRLKNKSSTTTNRLFILVRRIGSESERMFSQQPVIDFRCIPSFRLNKFKNMHYVFANVLFNNRQITWSRIITFISFSALIAEHLIKERKQDNMDLIISSVVEWTTDFIDINLHTWLESQNYWAGFLKIIDKTAEQRNYISRYVSIIEIRGIVTL
;
A
#
# COMPACT_ATOMS: atom_id res chain seq x y z
N MET A 1 13.47 -14.95 28.47
CA MET A 1 12.77 -14.80 27.17
C MET A 1 12.58 -13.31 26.95
N PHE A 2 13.44 -12.68 26.14
CA PHE A 2 13.33 -11.25 25.85
C PHE A 2 12.40 -11.08 24.64
N SER A 3 11.21 -10.51 24.88
CA SER A 3 10.33 -10.01 23.81
C SER A 3 11.03 -8.86 23.10
N ASN A 4 11.47 -9.10 21.87
CA ASN A 4 12.12 -8.11 21.02
C ASN A 4 11.04 -7.23 20.39
N ASN A 5 10.51 -6.27 21.16
CA ASN A 5 9.33 -5.44 20.83
C ASN A 5 9.58 -4.34 19.77
N ASN A 6 10.59 -4.47 18.90
CA ASN A 6 10.90 -3.46 17.87
C ASN A 6 10.84 -3.99 16.42
N ALA A 7 10.19 -5.13 16.18
CA ALA A 7 9.94 -5.58 14.80
C ALA A 7 8.80 -4.75 14.19
N THR A 8 9.13 -3.87 13.23
CA THR A 8 8.11 -3.15 12.47
C THR A 8 7.25 -4.14 11.70
N THR A 9 5.99 -4.29 12.10
CA THR A 9 5.03 -5.17 11.43
C THR A 9 4.44 -4.52 10.19
N THR A 10 3.92 -5.34 9.26
CA THR A 10 3.14 -4.87 8.12
C THR A 10 1.97 -4.01 8.57
N GLN A 11 1.24 -4.44 9.61
CA GLN A 11 0.12 -3.70 10.16
C GLN A 11 0.49 -2.27 10.59
N LEU A 12 1.65 -2.10 11.26
CA LEU A 12 2.12 -0.77 11.68
C LEU A 12 2.38 0.15 10.49
N ILE A 13 2.95 -0.38 9.41
CA ILE A 13 3.27 0.38 8.19
C ILE A 13 2.01 0.77 7.44
N VAL A 14 1.08 -0.18 7.28
CA VAL A 14 -0.22 0.07 6.63
C VAL A 14 -1.00 1.11 7.44
N ASN A 15 -1.08 0.95 8.76
CA ASN A 15 -1.80 1.88 9.62
C ASN A 15 -1.17 3.28 9.66
N ASP A 16 0.17 3.39 9.69
CA ASP A 16 0.88 4.67 9.57
C ASP A 16 0.53 5.37 8.26
N TYR A 17 0.63 4.66 7.14
CA TYR A 17 0.33 5.22 5.82
C TYR A 17 -1.12 5.72 5.74
N PHE A 18 -2.09 4.91 6.19
CA PHE A 18 -3.51 5.27 6.19
C PHE A 18 -3.79 6.47 7.07
N THR A 19 -3.23 6.50 8.29
CA THR A 19 -3.41 7.62 9.23
C THR A 19 -2.84 8.91 8.67
N TRP A 20 -1.61 8.86 8.16
CA TRP A 20 -0.97 10.01 7.51
C TRP A 20 -1.76 10.48 6.29
N ARG A 21 -2.20 9.57 5.42
CA ARG A 21 -2.86 9.91 4.16
C ARG A 21 -4.30 10.42 4.36
N LEU A 22 -5.09 9.78 5.22
CA LEU A 22 -6.54 9.99 5.33
C LEU A 22 -6.94 10.93 6.47
N LYS A 23 -6.20 10.92 7.60
CA LYS A 23 -6.57 11.69 8.79
C LYS A 23 -5.78 12.99 8.89
N ASN A 24 -4.47 12.97 8.68
CA ASN A 24 -3.65 14.17 8.80
C ASN A 24 -2.28 14.06 8.12
N LYS A 25 -2.12 14.66 6.92
CA LYS A 25 -0.85 14.68 6.17
C LYS A 25 0.28 15.46 6.86
N SER A 26 0.01 16.17 7.95
CA SER A 26 1.03 16.88 8.74
C SER A 26 1.67 16.03 9.84
N SER A 27 1.26 14.77 10.05
CA SER A 27 1.85 13.92 11.09
C SER A 27 3.36 13.75 10.85
N THR A 28 4.17 14.30 11.74
CA THR A 28 5.63 14.23 11.67
C THR A 28 6.09 12.87 12.20
N THR A 29 6.83 12.14 11.37
CA THR A 29 7.58 10.96 11.80
C THR A 29 9.02 11.12 11.37
N THR A 30 9.96 10.75 12.24
CA THR A 30 11.40 10.71 11.92
C THR A 30 11.82 9.33 11.42
N ASN A 31 10.90 8.35 11.45
CA ASN A 31 11.19 7.00 10.99
C ASN A 31 11.31 6.96 9.46
N ARG A 32 12.52 6.68 8.97
CA ARG A 32 12.87 6.68 7.54
C ARG A 32 12.04 5.68 6.73
N LEU A 33 11.69 4.54 7.31
CA LEU A 33 10.86 3.52 6.66
C LEU A 33 9.47 4.10 6.35
N PHE A 34 8.82 4.71 7.34
CA PHE A 34 7.50 5.33 7.16
C PHE A 34 7.54 6.48 6.17
N ILE A 35 8.55 7.36 6.24
CA ILE A 35 8.72 8.46 5.27
C ILE A 35 8.80 7.93 3.84
N LEU A 36 9.51 6.83 3.61
CA LEU A 36 9.71 6.27 2.27
C LEU A 36 8.47 5.56 1.75
N VAL A 37 7.77 4.81 2.59
CA VAL A 37 6.47 4.22 2.22
C VAL A 37 5.49 5.32 1.85
N ARG A 38 5.40 6.40 2.64
CA ARG A 38 4.57 7.58 2.33
C ARG A 38 4.94 8.21 0.98
N ARG A 39 6.24 8.36 0.69
CA ARG A 39 6.73 8.96 -0.57
C ARG A 39 6.46 8.09 -1.80
N ILE A 40 6.79 6.80 -1.76
CA ILE A 40 6.53 5.86 -2.86
C ILE A 40 5.02 5.70 -3.07
N GLY A 41 4.26 5.67 -1.97
CA GLY A 41 2.82 5.55 -2.04
C GLY A 41 2.14 6.76 -2.67
N SER A 42 2.56 7.98 -2.29
CA SER A 42 2.08 9.22 -2.91
C SER A 42 2.36 9.26 -4.41
N GLU A 43 3.51 8.74 -4.81
CA GLU A 43 3.89 8.67 -6.22
C GLU A 43 3.04 7.65 -6.98
N SER A 44 2.73 6.51 -6.36
CA SER A 44 1.78 5.53 -6.92
C SER A 44 0.39 6.15 -7.11
N GLU A 45 -0.07 6.96 -6.14
CA GLU A 45 -1.35 7.69 -6.25
C GLU A 45 -1.34 8.72 -7.39
N ARG A 46 -0.21 9.40 -7.61
CA ARG A 46 -0.05 10.31 -8.75
C ARG A 46 -0.19 9.57 -10.08
N MET A 47 0.37 8.36 -10.19
CA MET A 47 0.20 7.51 -11.37
C MET A 47 -1.25 7.10 -11.58
N PHE A 48 -1.94 6.68 -10.52
CA PHE A 48 -3.37 6.35 -10.59
C PHE A 48 -4.24 7.52 -11.03
N SER A 49 -3.82 8.75 -10.72
CA SER A 49 -4.54 9.96 -11.14
C SER A 49 -4.33 10.27 -12.63
N GLN A 50 -3.17 9.92 -13.19
CA GLN A 50 -2.85 10.10 -14.62
C GLN A 50 -3.43 8.99 -15.49
N GLN A 51 -3.43 7.76 -14.99
CA GLN A 51 -4.01 6.58 -15.63
C GLN A 51 -4.91 5.87 -14.61
N PRO A 52 -6.20 6.22 -14.55
CA PRO A 52 -7.14 5.62 -13.61
C PRO A 52 -7.19 4.10 -13.81
N VAL A 53 -6.73 3.37 -12.79
CA VAL A 53 -6.76 1.90 -12.81
C VAL A 53 -8.14 1.37 -12.45
N ILE A 54 -8.97 2.19 -11.80
CA ILE A 54 -10.35 1.88 -11.43
C ILE A 54 -11.22 3.13 -11.61
N ASP A 55 -12.36 2.98 -12.31
CA ASP A 55 -13.45 3.94 -12.26
C ASP A 55 -14.42 3.56 -11.13
N PHE A 56 -14.28 4.22 -9.98
CA PHE A 56 -15.14 3.99 -8.82
C PHE A 56 -16.61 4.31 -9.08
N ARG A 57 -16.93 5.13 -10.10
CA ARG A 57 -18.31 5.47 -10.47
C ARG A 57 -19.06 4.28 -11.08
N CYS A 58 -18.33 3.29 -11.60
CA CYS A 58 -18.90 2.07 -12.17
C CYS A 58 -19.25 1.01 -11.10
N ILE A 59 -19.10 1.32 -9.81
CA ILE A 59 -19.40 0.41 -8.69
C ILE A 59 -20.68 0.91 -7.98
N PRO A 60 -21.88 0.60 -8.52
CA PRO A 60 -23.13 1.25 -8.11
C PRO A 60 -23.64 0.83 -6.72
N SER A 61 -22.94 -0.04 -5.99
CA SER A 61 -23.40 -0.48 -4.68
C SER A 61 -22.28 -0.43 -3.65
N PHE A 62 -22.50 0.40 -2.65
CA PHE A 62 -21.66 0.58 -1.49
C PHE A 62 -21.75 -0.64 -0.56
N ARG A 63 -21.07 -1.73 -0.91
CA ARG A 63 -20.94 -2.93 -0.07
C ARG A 63 -19.47 -3.20 0.17
N LEU A 64 -19.05 -3.15 1.44
CA LEU A 64 -17.68 -3.45 1.88
C LEU A 64 -17.14 -4.72 1.25
N ASN A 65 -17.98 -5.76 1.14
CA ASN A 65 -17.58 -7.04 0.54
C ASN A 65 -17.24 -6.96 -0.96
N LYS A 66 -17.90 -6.08 -1.73
CA LYS A 66 -17.56 -5.86 -3.16
C LYS A 66 -16.21 -5.17 -3.30
N PHE A 67 -15.93 -4.18 -2.45
CA PHE A 67 -14.63 -3.51 -2.40
C PHE A 67 -13.52 -4.43 -1.92
N LYS A 68 -13.81 -5.31 -0.95
CA LYS A 68 -12.91 -6.39 -0.52
C LYS A 68 -12.57 -7.30 -1.70
N ASN A 69 -13.56 -7.77 -2.46
CA ASN A 69 -13.31 -8.61 -3.63
C ASN A 69 -12.49 -7.89 -4.70
N MET A 70 -12.83 -6.64 -5.02
CA MET A 70 -12.06 -5.81 -5.96
C MET A 70 -10.61 -5.62 -5.50
N HIS A 71 -10.42 -5.38 -4.21
CA HIS A 71 -9.11 -5.28 -3.57
C HIS A 71 -8.28 -6.55 -3.76
N TYR A 72 -8.86 -7.74 -3.51
CA TYR A 72 -8.22 -9.03 -3.79
C TYR A 72 -7.92 -9.24 -5.27
N VAL A 73 -8.85 -8.90 -6.18
CA VAL A 73 -8.63 -9.02 -7.63
C VAL A 73 -7.46 -8.15 -8.08
N PHE A 74 -7.42 -6.89 -7.63
CA PHE A 74 -6.30 -6.00 -7.91
C PHE A 74 -4.99 -6.55 -7.38
N ALA A 75 -4.99 -7.07 -6.15
CA ALA A 75 -3.82 -7.70 -5.55
C ALA A 75 -3.33 -8.88 -6.41
N ASN A 76 -4.23 -9.77 -6.81
CA ASN A 76 -3.91 -10.91 -7.67
C ASN A 76 -3.30 -10.44 -8.98
N VAL A 77 -3.89 -9.47 -9.68
CA VAL A 77 -3.34 -8.92 -10.93
C VAL A 77 -1.93 -8.34 -10.71
N LEU A 78 -1.75 -7.58 -9.63
CA LEU A 78 -0.47 -6.92 -9.32
C LEU A 78 0.66 -7.92 -9.02
N PHE A 79 0.33 -9.09 -8.46
CA PHE A 79 1.31 -10.11 -8.05
C PHE A 79 1.32 -11.38 -8.93
N ASN A 80 0.45 -11.48 -9.95
CA ASN A 80 0.26 -12.68 -10.77
C ASN A 80 1.52 -13.11 -11.55
N ASN A 81 2.30 -12.14 -12.06
CA ASN A 81 3.47 -12.42 -12.90
C ASN A 81 4.74 -12.83 -12.12
N ARG A 82 4.58 -13.25 -10.85
CA ARG A 82 5.66 -13.76 -9.96
C ARG A 82 6.78 -12.77 -9.63
N GLN A 83 6.66 -11.49 -10.01
CA GLN A 83 7.62 -10.46 -9.65
C GLN A 83 7.12 -9.65 -8.45
N ILE A 84 7.18 -10.23 -7.26
CA ILE A 84 6.90 -9.49 -6.02
C ILE A 84 8.06 -8.51 -5.79
N THR A 85 7.74 -7.24 -5.58
CA THR A 85 8.70 -6.17 -5.27
C THR A 85 8.15 -5.27 -4.18
N TRP A 86 9.06 -4.59 -3.46
CA TRP A 86 8.67 -3.58 -2.46
C TRP A 86 7.80 -2.47 -3.04
N SER A 87 8.09 -2.01 -4.27
CA SER A 87 7.26 -0.98 -4.91
C SER A 87 5.83 -1.47 -5.14
N ARG A 88 5.62 -2.70 -5.61
CA ARG A 88 4.28 -3.26 -5.80
C ARG A 88 3.52 -3.45 -4.50
N ILE A 89 4.20 -3.88 -3.44
CA ILE A 89 3.60 -3.95 -2.10
C ILE A 89 3.14 -2.55 -1.66
N ILE A 90 3.97 -1.53 -1.82
CA ILE A 90 3.60 -0.15 -1.44
C ILE A 90 2.50 0.41 -2.35
N THR A 91 2.52 0.13 -3.66
CA THR A 91 1.46 0.49 -4.59
C THR A 91 0.12 -0.15 -4.18
N PHE A 92 0.15 -1.40 -3.72
CA PHE A 92 -1.04 -2.07 -3.18
C PHE A 92 -1.57 -1.39 -1.91
N ILE A 93 -0.69 -0.99 -0.98
CA ILE A 93 -1.07 -0.21 0.22
C ILE A 93 -1.74 1.11 -0.18
N SER A 94 -1.17 1.84 -1.14
CA SER A 94 -1.71 3.10 -1.64
C SER A 94 -3.05 2.96 -2.33
N PHE A 95 -3.19 1.92 -3.15
CA PHE A 95 -4.46 1.57 -3.77
C PHE A 95 -5.53 1.22 -2.72
N SER A 96 -5.16 0.48 -1.68
CA SER A 96 -6.05 0.15 -0.58
C SER A 96 -6.54 1.40 0.16
N ALA A 97 -5.66 2.39 0.36
CA ALA A 97 -6.03 3.66 0.96
C ALA A 97 -6.96 4.50 0.04
N LEU A 98 -6.86 4.37 -1.29
CA LEU A 98 -7.83 4.96 -2.24
C LEU A 98 -9.22 4.33 -2.11
N ILE A 99 -9.30 3.00 -1.96
CA ILE A 99 -10.55 2.32 -1.66
C ILE A 99 -11.15 2.86 -0.36
N ALA A 100 -10.35 2.98 0.70
CA ALA A 100 -10.82 3.52 1.98
C ALA A 100 -11.33 4.96 1.84
N GLU A 101 -10.61 5.83 1.13
CA GLU A 101 -11.06 7.21 0.87
C GLU A 101 -12.39 7.25 0.14
N HIS A 102 -12.55 6.47 -0.92
CA HIS A 102 -13.79 6.39 -1.67
C HIS A 102 -14.93 5.91 -0.77
N LEU A 103 -14.69 4.85 0.02
CA LEU A 103 -15.70 4.32 0.93
C LEU A 103 -16.14 5.36 2.00
N ILE A 104 -15.21 6.16 2.52
CA ILE A 104 -15.48 7.21 3.51
C ILE A 104 -16.32 8.33 2.89
N LYS A 105 -16.01 8.74 1.65
CA LYS A 105 -16.76 9.78 0.92
C LYS A 105 -18.21 9.37 0.70
N GLU A 106 -18.44 8.12 0.27
CA GLU A 106 -19.79 7.61 0.00
C GLU A 106 -20.65 7.44 1.28
N ARG A 107 -20.05 7.15 2.44
CA ARG A 107 -20.77 7.05 3.73
C ARG A 107 -21.01 8.39 4.45
N LYS A 108 -20.64 9.53 3.86
CA LYS A 108 -20.67 10.84 4.55
C LYS A 108 -19.91 10.82 5.89
N GLN A 109 -18.75 10.16 5.95
CA GLN A 109 -17.86 10.09 7.11
C GLN A 109 -18.37 9.30 8.34
N ASP A 110 -19.61 8.83 8.36
CA ASP A 110 -20.07 7.91 9.41
C ASP A 110 -19.23 6.62 9.36
N ASN A 111 -18.65 6.23 10.51
CA ASN A 111 -17.83 5.03 10.64
C ASN A 111 -16.46 5.07 9.93
N MET A 112 -15.87 6.26 9.75
CA MET A 112 -14.54 6.42 9.16
C MET A 112 -13.50 5.46 9.79
N ASP A 113 -13.43 5.39 11.11
CA ASP A 113 -12.47 4.54 11.82
C ASP A 113 -12.70 3.05 11.56
N LEU A 114 -13.95 2.61 11.48
CA LEU A 114 -14.28 1.22 11.16
C LEU A 114 -13.92 0.87 9.71
N ILE A 115 -14.14 1.78 8.76
CA ILE A 115 -13.73 1.59 7.36
C ILE A 115 -12.22 1.49 7.26
N ILE A 116 -11.50 2.43 7.88
CA ILE A 116 -10.03 2.42 7.90
C ILE A 116 -9.52 1.13 8.51
N SER A 117 -10.03 0.75 9.69
CA SER A 117 -9.63 -0.49 10.37
C SER A 117 -9.87 -1.73 9.50
N SER A 118 -11.03 -1.82 8.85
CA SER A 118 -11.37 -2.96 7.98
C SER A 118 -10.43 -3.06 6.78
N VAL A 119 -10.12 -1.94 6.12
CA VAL A 119 -9.26 -1.96 4.93
C VAL A 119 -7.80 -2.18 5.33
N VAL A 120 -7.34 -1.64 6.46
CA VAL A 120 -6.01 -1.94 7.04
C VAL A 120 -5.88 -3.44 7.30
N GLU A 121 -6.89 -4.07 7.91
CA GLU A 121 -6.93 -5.50 8.18
C GLU A 121 -6.80 -6.30 6.88
N TRP A 122 -7.68 -6.11 5.89
CA TRP A 122 -7.64 -6.90 4.65
C TRP A 122 -6.32 -6.71 3.87
N THR A 123 -5.76 -5.51 3.92
CA THR A 123 -4.46 -5.20 3.29
C THR A 123 -3.33 -5.92 4.00
N THR A 124 -3.33 -5.89 5.33
CA THR A 124 -2.33 -6.56 6.17
C THR A 124 -2.41 -8.07 5.98
N ASP A 125 -3.61 -8.65 6.10
CA ASP A 125 -3.85 -10.09 5.92
C ASP A 125 -3.39 -10.55 4.55
N PHE A 126 -3.71 -9.79 3.49
CA PHE A 126 -3.27 -10.17 2.16
C PHE A 126 -1.73 -10.24 2.07
N ILE A 127 -1.04 -9.21 2.58
CA ILE A 127 0.42 -9.11 2.53
C ILE A 127 1.05 -10.23 3.38
N ASP A 128 0.62 -10.37 4.63
CA ASP A 128 1.25 -11.27 5.59
C ASP A 128 0.97 -12.75 5.27
N ILE A 129 -0.17 -13.07 4.64
CA ILE A 129 -0.51 -14.45 4.25
C ILE A 129 0.03 -14.77 2.86
N ASN A 130 -0.30 -13.98 1.84
CA ASN A 130 -0.01 -14.35 0.45
C ASN A 130 1.43 -14.03 0.04
N LEU A 131 2.07 -13.05 0.70
CA LEU A 131 3.44 -12.64 0.40
C LEU A 131 4.44 -13.12 1.47
N HIS A 132 4.00 -13.95 2.42
CA HIS A 132 4.78 -14.40 3.57
C HIS A 132 6.18 -14.90 3.19
N THR A 133 6.25 -15.90 2.31
CA THR A 133 7.52 -16.52 1.89
C THR A 133 8.46 -15.52 1.24
N TRP A 134 7.92 -14.57 0.48
CA TRP A 134 8.73 -13.52 -0.11
C TRP A 134 9.24 -12.55 0.95
N LEU A 135 8.38 -12.09 1.87
CA LEU A 135 8.75 -11.20 2.97
C LEU A 135 9.85 -11.82 3.83
N GLU A 136 9.71 -13.09 4.20
CA GLU A 136 10.74 -13.83 4.95
C GLU A 136 12.07 -13.86 4.18
N SER A 137 12.05 -14.18 2.88
CA SER A 137 13.26 -14.18 2.03
C SER A 137 13.94 -12.80 1.94
N GLN A 138 13.17 -11.72 2.13
CA GLN A 138 13.66 -10.36 2.11
C GLN A 138 13.99 -9.81 3.51
N ASN A 139 13.97 -10.64 4.57
CA ASN A 139 14.12 -10.18 5.96
C ASN A 139 13.09 -9.08 6.33
N TYR A 140 11.86 -9.26 5.85
CA TYR A 140 10.73 -8.37 6.07
C TYR A 140 11.07 -6.90 5.77
N TRP A 141 10.41 -5.97 6.45
CA TRP A 141 10.62 -4.54 6.27
C TRP A 141 12.03 -4.05 6.65
N ALA A 142 12.78 -4.84 7.43
CA ALA A 142 14.19 -4.54 7.73
C ALA A 142 15.07 -4.69 6.48
N GLY A 143 14.78 -5.65 5.59
CA GLY A 143 15.48 -5.74 4.31
C GLY A 143 15.16 -4.59 3.37
N PHE A 144 13.92 -4.10 3.35
CA PHE A 144 13.57 -2.89 2.60
C PHE A 144 14.42 -1.70 3.07
N LEU A 145 14.51 -1.48 4.38
CA LEU A 145 15.33 -0.40 4.96
C LEU A 145 16.82 -0.57 4.63
N LYS A 146 17.34 -1.80 4.62
CA LYS A 146 18.73 -2.09 4.24
C LYS A 146 19.02 -1.78 2.77
N ILE A 147 18.08 -2.04 1.86
CA ILE A 147 18.22 -1.65 0.44
C ILE A 147 18.32 -0.12 0.36
N ILE A 148 17.45 0.58 1.08
CA ILE A 148 17.44 2.05 1.14
C ILE A 148 18.78 2.59 1.63
N ASP A 149 19.30 2.08 2.75
CA ASP A 149 20.54 2.57 3.36
C ASP A 149 21.76 2.34 2.45
N LYS A 150 21.78 1.22 1.71
CA LYS A 150 22.81 0.99 0.69
C LYS A 150 22.70 1.93 -0.51
N THR A 151 21.51 2.44 -0.80
CA THR A 151 21.26 3.38 -1.90
C THR A 151 21.31 4.85 -1.51
N ALA A 152 21.86 5.17 -0.33
CA ALA A 152 22.04 6.53 0.18
C ALA A 152 22.81 7.49 -0.76
N GLU A 153 23.39 7.00 -1.86
CA GLU A 153 23.97 7.84 -2.92
C GLU A 153 22.98 8.43 -3.94
N GLN A 154 21.68 8.06 -4.02
CA GLN A 154 20.91 8.45 -5.21
C GLN A 154 19.54 9.10 -4.94
N ARG A 155 19.51 10.42 -5.13
CA ARG A 155 18.35 11.24 -5.55
C ARG A 155 17.55 10.63 -6.73
N ASN A 156 18.07 9.59 -7.40
CA ASN A 156 17.50 8.87 -8.53
C ASN A 156 16.74 7.57 -8.18
N TYR A 157 16.70 7.16 -6.92
CA TYR A 157 16.12 5.86 -6.52
C TYR A 157 14.61 5.74 -6.77
N ILE A 158 13.84 6.81 -6.56
CA ILE A 158 12.39 6.82 -6.79
C ILE A 158 12.06 6.77 -8.27
N SER A 159 12.79 7.51 -9.11
CA SER A 159 12.63 7.46 -10.57
C SER A 159 12.81 6.03 -11.12
N ARG A 160 13.76 5.28 -10.56
CA ARG A 160 14.06 3.89 -10.96
C ARG A 160 13.01 2.87 -10.51
N TYR A 161 12.32 3.09 -9.39
CA TYR A 161 11.25 2.19 -8.95
C TYR A 161 9.88 2.55 -9.53
N VAL A 162 9.63 3.83 -9.79
CA VAL A 162 8.42 4.32 -10.46
C VAL A 162 8.41 3.92 -11.94
N SER A 163 9.58 3.91 -12.60
CA SER A 163 9.70 3.36 -13.96
C SER A 163 9.51 1.84 -14.03
N ILE A 164 9.71 1.09 -12.93
CA ILE A 164 9.41 -0.35 -12.83
C ILE A 164 7.93 -0.62 -12.53
N ILE A 165 7.16 0.40 -12.11
CA ILE A 165 5.70 0.37 -12.14
C ILE A 165 5.26 0.53 -13.62
N GLU A 166 5.76 -0.34 -14.51
CA GLU A 166 5.19 -0.53 -15.83
C GLU A 166 3.80 -1.17 -15.65
N ILE A 167 2.80 -0.32 -15.37
CA ILE A 167 1.37 -0.65 -15.43
C ILE A 167 0.95 -1.00 -16.88
N ARG A 168 1.90 -1.08 -17.84
CA ARG A 168 1.64 -1.50 -19.21
C ARG A 168 1.00 -2.89 -19.33
N GLY A 169 1.10 -3.74 -18.29
CA GLY A 169 0.42 -5.04 -18.23
C GLY A 169 -0.84 -5.10 -17.36
N ILE A 170 -1.23 -4.02 -16.67
CA ILE A 170 -2.42 -4.01 -15.78
C ILE A 170 -3.63 -3.35 -16.47
N VAL A 171 -3.40 -2.47 -17.47
CA VAL A 171 -4.48 -1.74 -18.20
C VAL A 171 -5.03 -2.51 -19.42
N THR A 172 -4.74 -3.81 -19.55
CA THR A 172 -5.22 -4.63 -20.69
C THR A 172 -6.16 -5.76 -20.28
N LEU A 173 -7.01 -5.51 -19.28
CA LEU A 173 -8.15 -6.37 -18.93
C LEU A 173 -9.44 -5.54 -18.89
#